data_AF-A0A9P3MEJ3-F1
#
_entry.id   AF-A0A9P3MEJ3-F1
#
_cell.length_a   1.000
_cell.length_b   1.000
_cell.length_c   1.000
_cell.angle_alpha   90.00
_cell.angle_beta   90.00
_cell.angle_gamma   90.00
#
_symmetry.space_group_name_H-M   'P 1'
#
loop_
_entity.id
_entity.type
_entity.pdbx_description
1 polymer ?
#
loop_
_entity_poly.entity_id
_entity_poly.type
_entity_poly.pdbx_seq_one_letter_code
_entity_poly.pdbx_strand_id
1 'polypeptide(L)'
;MTERLTALSTVAGLFMMVPQILKNASLLRANQGASLAILSWLGFATGFLGNMLLLSYFTAKKELSACLVQVVGAGTTAILLGQVFMAGFMPPPAFTAVAAYFLIGCTVNCLRFVGHLPQSLWDTWQDLIGVLGLAVLPQVIWSTFSSIPTKLPGTISAVAGLLFIAAMRRGMVGSGGGTGGSC
;
A
#
# COMPACT_ATOMS: atom_id res chain seq x y z
N MET A 1 -9.29 22.22 -11.80
CA MET A 1 -9.95 21.92 -10.51
C MET A 1 -9.19 20.82 -9.76
N THR A 2 -8.80 19.74 -10.44
CA THR A 2 -8.03 18.61 -9.89
C THR A 2 -6.75 19.04 -9.17
N GLU A 3 -5.89 19.84 -9.80
CA GLU A 3 -4.61 20.27 -9.19
C GLU A 3 -4.77 21.04 -7.87
N ARG A 4 -5.78 21.91 -7.77
CA ARG A 4 -6.03 22.67 -6.53
C ARG A 4 -6.53 21.78 -5.39
N LEU A 5 -7.39 20.80 -5.69
CA LEU A 5 -7.85 19.82 -4.72
C LEU A 5 -6.72 18.88 -4.29
N THR A 6 -5.86 18.50 -5.22
CA THR A 6 -4.67 17.68 -4.99
C THR A 6 -3.63 18.40 -4.12
N ALA A 7 -3.36 19.68 -4.40
CA ALA A 7 -2.49 20.51 -3.58
C ALA A 7 -3.05 20.69 -2.16
N LEU A 8 -4.35 20.99 -2.03
CA LEU A 8 -5.02 21.12 -0.73
C LEU A 8 -4.98 19.82 0.08
N SER A 9 -5.18 18.66 -0.56
CA SER A 9 -5.08 17.36 0.09
C SER A 9 -3.67 17.07 0.60
N THR A 10 -2.65 17.42 -0.18
CA THR A 10 -1.23 17.26 0.23
C THR A 10 -0.90 18.14 1.42
N VAL A 11 -1.34 19.39 1.39
CA VAL A 11 -1.14 20.36 2.48
C VAL A 11 -1.87 19.90 3.74
N ALA A 12 -3.13 19.47 3.62
CA ALA A 12 -3.90 18.95 4.75
C ALA A 12 -3.25 17.68 5.34
N GLY A 13 -2.79 16.76 4.49
CA GLY A 13 -2.11 15.54 4.92
C GLY A 13 -0.80 15.81 5.64
N LEU A 14 0.02 16.73 5.11
CA LEU A 14 1.27 17.16 5.77
C LEU A 14 0.99 17.85 7.09
N PHE A 15 0.01 18.76 7.15
CA PHE A 15 -0.33 19.47 8.38
C PHE A 15 -0.76 18.53 9.51
N MET A 16 -1.47 17.44 9.18
CA MET A 16 -1.86 16.40 10.14
C MET A 16 -0.70 15.48 10.54
N MET A 17 0.18 15.09 9.61
CA MET A 17 1.24 14.10 9.89
C MET A 17 2.51 14.72 10.51
N VAL A 18 2.85 15.97 10.18
CA VAL A 18 4.03 16.68 10.73
C VAL A 18 4.05 16.72 12.27
N PRO A 19 2.97 17.09 12.99
CA PRO A 19 3.00 17.10 14.45
C PRO A 19 3.23 15.70 15.03
N GLN A 20 2.68 14.65 14.40
CA GLN A 20 2.90 13.27 14.82
C GLN A 20 4.36 12.84 14.62
N ILE A 21 4.98 13.20 13.49
CA ILE A 21 6.40 12.90 13.20
C ILE A 21 7.31 13.59 14.20
N LEU A 22 7.06 14.88 14.49
CA LEU A 22 7.87 15.67 15.42
C LEU A 22 7.75 15.13 16.85
N LYS A 23 6.54 14.78 17.30
CA LYS A 23 6.30 14.18 18.61
C LYS A 23 7.00 12.81 18.74
N ASN A 24 6.90 11.96 17.72
CA ASN A 24 7.59 10.67 17.73
C ASN A 24 9.12 10.85 17.75
N ALA A 25 9.64 11.84 17.00
CA ALA A 25 11.07 12.12 16.96
C ALA A 25 11.61 12.65 18.29
N SER A 26 10.84 13.48 19.01
CA SER A 26 11.24 13.96 20.34
C SER A 26 11.18 12.85 21.38
N LEU A 27 10.15 11.99 21.34
CA LEU A 27 10.02 10.83 22.22
C LEU A 27 11.15 9.81 22.02
N LEU A 28 11.56 9.55 20.77
CA LEU A 28 12.71 8.71 20.45
C LEU A 28 14.02 9.32 20.95
N ARG A 29 14.22 10.64 20.78
CA ARG A 29 15.41 11.34 21.31
C ARG A 29 15.46 11.35 22.84
N ALA A 30 14.31 11.38 23.50
CA ALA A 30 14.18 11.30 24.95
C ALA A 30 14.29 9.86 25.49
N ASN A 31 14.56 8.86 24.63
CA ASN A 31 14.59 7.43 24.96
C ASN A 31 13.27 6.90 25.57
N GLN A 32 12.16 7.60 25.37
CA GLN A 32 10.81 7.22 25.81
C GLN A 32 10.07 6.44 24.71
N GLY A 33 10.79 5.51 24.07
CA GLY A 33 10.27 4.67 22.98
C GLY A 33 9.01 3.90 23.39
N ALA A 34 8.86 3.53 24.66
CA ALA A 34 7.70 2.81 25.19
C ALA A 34 6.36 3.50 24.91
N SER A 35 6.33 4.83 24.83
CA SER A 35 5.12 5.61 24.51
C SER A 35 4.66 5.42 23.05
N LEU A 36 5.52 4.90 22.17
CA LEU A 36 5.18 4.57 20.79
C LEU A 36 4.47 3.21 20.67
N ALA A 37 4.27 2.46 21.76
CA ALA A 37 3.51 1.20 21.75
C ALA A 37 2.05 1.37 21.28
N ILE A 38 1.50 2.58 21.44
CA ILE A 38 0.14 2.95 20.99
C ILE A 38 0.07 3.04 19.46
N LEU A 39 1.21 3.24 18.78
CA LEU A 39 1.25 3.32 17.32
C LEU A 39 1.12 1.91 16.72
N SER A 40 -0.02 1.67 16.07
CA SER A 40 -0.25 0.45 15.30
C SER A 40 0.63 0.45 14.04
N TRP A 41 1.74 -0.30 14.10
CA TRP A 41 2.61 -0.50 12.92
C TRP A 41 1.85 -1.13 11.75
N LEU A 42 0.85 -1.98 12.03
CA LEU A 42 -0.05 -2.55 11.02
C LEU A 42 -0.91 -1.47 10.34
N GLY A 43 -1.43 -0.51 11.12
CA GLY A 43 -2.18 0.62 10.59
C GLY A 43 -1.35 1.47 9.64
N PHE A 44 -0.11 1.81 10.03
CA PHE A 44 0.81 2.55 9.16
C PHE A 44 1.24 1.74 7.94
N ALA A 45 1.52 0.44 8.08
CA ALA A 45 1.85 -0.44 6.96
C ALA A 45 0.70 -0.51 5.93
N THR A 46 -0.54 -0.53 6.41
CA THR A 46 -1.73 -0.54 5.55
C THR A 46 -1.92 0.79 4.83
N GLY A 47 -1.77 1.92 5.53
CA GLY A 47 -1.81 3.24 4.93
C GLY A 47 -0.72 3.42 3.86
N PHE A 48 0.48 2.93 4.14
CA PHE A 48 1.60 2.92 3.19
C PHE A 48 1.28 2.09 1.93
N LEU A 49 0.73 0.89 2.11
CA LEU A 49 0.31 0.02 1.03
C LEU A 49 -0.81 0.67 0.18
N GLY A 50 -1.81 1.27 0.83
CA GLY A 50 -2.86 2.04 0.16
C GLY A 50 -2.30 3.16 -0.72
N ASN A 51 -1.35 3.94 -0.21
CA ASN A 51 -0.70 4.99 -0.98
C ASN A 51 0.06 4.45 -2.20
N MET A 52 0.73 3.30 -2.08
CA MET A 52 1.44 2.65 -3.19
C MET A 52 0.48 2.05 -4.25
N LEU A 53 -0.67 1.51 -3.84
CA LEU A 53 -1.71 1.07 -4.78
C LEU A 53 -2.28 2.25 -5.56
N LEU A 54 -2.62 3.33 -4.86
CA LEU A 54 -3.10 4.57 -5.48
C LEU A 54 -2.06 5.17 -6.42
N LEU A 55 -0.78 5.18 -6.04
CA LEU A 55 0.32 5.60 -6.90
C LEU A 55 0.34 4.79 -8.21
N SER A 56 0.24 3.47 -8.11
CA SER A 56 0.24 2.57 -9.27
C SER A 56 -0.98 2.78 -10.16
N TYR A 57 -2.15 3.04 -9.58
CA TYR A 57 -3.36 3.37 -10.31
C TYR A 57 -3.26 4.72 -11.05
N PHE A 58 -2.81 5.78 -10.38
CA PHE A 58 -2.66 7.10 -11.01
C PHE A 58 -1.54 7.13 -12.05
N THR A 59 -0.49 6.33 -11.87
CA THR A 59 0.56 6.14 -12.87
C THR A 59 -0.01 5.50 -14.13
N ALA A 60 -0.92 4.52 -14.01
CA ALA A 60 -1.62 3.95 -15.16
C ALA A 60 -2.45 5.00 -15.91
N LYS A 61 -3.06 5.94 -15.19
CA LYS A 61 -3.88 7.03 -15.74
C LYS A 61 -3.06 8.26 -16.18
N LYS A 62 -1.74 8.26 -15.99
CA LYS A 62 -0.83 9.38 -16.29
C LYS A 62 -1.17 10.69 -15.54
N GLU A 63 -1.71 10.58 -14.33
CA GLU A 63 -2.09 11.72 -13.48
C GLU A 63 -0.93 12.13 -12.56
N LEU A 64 -0.04 13.02 -13.03
CA LEU A 64 1.18 13.41 -12.30
C LEU A 64 0.89 14.04 -10.93
N SER A 65 -0.08 14.96 -10.86
CA SER A 65 -0.42 15.65 -9.61
C SER A 65 -0.86 14.66 -8.53
N ALA A 66 -1.70 13.69 -8.89
CA ALA A 66 -2.16 12.66 -7.96
C ALA A 66 -1.02 11.70 -7.56
N CYS A 67 -0.14 11.34 -8.51
CA CYS A 67 1.05 10.54 -8.20
C CYS A 67 1.95 11.22 -7.16
N LEU A 68 2.18 12.53 -7.28
CA LEU A 68 3.01 13.27 -6.32
C LEU A 68 2.45 13.20 -4.89
N VAL A 69 1.14 13.33 -4.72
CA VAL A 69 0.51 13.21 -3.39
C VAL A 69 0.70 11.84 -2.80
N GLN A 70 0.58 10.80 -3.63
CA GLN A 70 0.77 9.42 -3.18
C GLN A 70 2.22 9.14 -2.81
N VAL A 71 3.19 9.70 -3.54
CA VAL A 71 4.61 9.62 -3.17
C VAL A 71 4.87 10.33 -1.84
N VAL A 72 4.32 11.54 -1.64
CA VAL A 72 4.45 12.28 -0.39
C VAL A 72 3.79 11.52 0.77
N GLY A 73 2.58 11.01 0.58
CA GLY A 73 1.85 10.21 1.56
C GLY A 73 2.58 8.91 1.92
N ALA A 74 3.06 8.16 0.92
CA ALA A 74 3.84 6.95 1.12
C ALA A 74 5.17 7.24 1.83
N GLY A 75 5.89 8.29 1.43
CA GLY A 75 7.14 8.70 2.08
C GLY A 75 6.93 9.10 3.53
N THR A 76 5.89 9.87 3.81
CA THR A 76 5.54 10.31 5.18
C THR A 76 5.18 9.12 6.07
N THR A 77 4.43 8.15 5.52
CA THR A 77 4.08 6.91 6.24
C THR A 77 5.29 6.00 6.45
N ALA A 78 6.22 5.95 5.49
CA ALA A 78 7.47 5.21 5.61
C ALA A 78 8.38 5.79 6.71
N ILE A 79 8.42 7.11 6.87
CA ILE A 79 9.13 7.77 7.98
C ILE A 79 8.53 7.35 9.33
N LEU A 80 7.21 7.36 9.46
CA LEU A 80 6.52 6.90 10.68
C LEU A 80 6.80 5.42 10.97
N LEU A 81 6.77 4.56 9.96
CA LEU A 81 7.16 3.15 10.09
C LEU A 81 8.61 2.98 10.55
N GLY A 82 9.53 3.77 10.01
CA GLY A 82 10.92 3.80 10.46
C GLY A 82 11.05 4.18 11.94
N GLN A 83 10.28 5.19 12.40
CA GLN A 83 10.26 5.58 13.82
C GLN A 83 9.73 4.45 14.72
N VAL A 84 8.69 3.73 14.28
CA VAL A 84 8.13 2.61 15.04
C VAL A 84 9.08 1.40 15.07
N PHE A 85 9.83 1.18 13.98
CA PHE A 85 10.91 0.18 13.94
C PHE A 85 12.05 0.53 14.90
N MET A 86 12.51 1.78 14.90
CA MET A 86 13.54 2.25 15.85
C MET A 86 13.08 2.13 17.31
N ALA A 87 11.78 2.22 17.58
CA ALA A 87 11.21 1.99 18.89
C ALA A 87 11.05 0.51 19.28
N GLY A 88 11.34 -0.43 18.37
CA GLY A 88 11.32 -1.87 18.64
C GLY A 88 9.95 -2.55 18.53
N PHE A 89 8.90 -1.86 18.08
CA PHE A 89 7.53 -2.43 18.01
C PHE A 89 7.22 -3.15 16.69
N MET A 90 8.11 -3.04 15.69
CA MET A 90 7.93 -3.67 14.39
C MET A 90 8.89 -4.86 14.22
N PRO A 91 8.40 -6.04 13.79
CA PRO A 91 9.27 -7.19 13.55
C PRO A 91 10.19 -6.94 12.33
N PRO A 92 11.50 -7.25 12.42
CA PRO A 92 12.47 -6.98 11.34
C PRO A 92 12.08 -7.51 9.95
N PRO A 93 11.51 -8.73 9.80
CA PRO A 93 11.09 -9.24 8.50
C PRO A 93 9.98 -8.41 7.83
N ALA A 94 9.10 -7.79 8.62
CA ALA A 94 8.04 -6.94 8.08
C ALA A 94 8.62 -5.60 7.59
N PHE A 95 9.61 -5.05 8.30
CA PHE A 95 10.28 -3.81 7.91
C PHE A 95 11.02 -3.99 6.57
N THR A 96 11.75 -5.09 6.41
CA THR A 96 12.44 -5.40 5.15
C THR A 96 11.47 -5.58 3.99
N ALA A 97 10.30 -6.19 4.22
CA ALA A 97 9.28 -6.35 3.19
C ALA A 97 8.68 -5.01 2.75
N VAL A 98 8.36 -4.12 3.70
CA VAL A 98 7.86 -2.76 3.42
C VAL A 98 8.91 -1.94 2.67
N ALA A 99 10.18 -1.97 3.10
CA ALA A 99 11.26 -1.25 2.45
C ALA A 99 11.53 -1.77 1.02
N ALA A 100 11.57 -3.09 0.82
CA ALA A 100 11.71 -3.68 -0.50
C ALA A 100 10.54 -3.30 -1.41
N TYR A 101 9.30 -3.38 -0.91
CA TYR A 101 8.12 -2.98 -1.66
C TYR A 101 8.13 -1.49 -2.02
N PHE A 102 8.59 -0.61 -1.12
CA PHE A 102 8.76 0.81 -1.41
C PHE A 102 9.73 1.04 -2.58
N LEU A 103 10.91 0.43 -2.51
CA LEU A 103 11.95 0.61 -3.53
C LEU A 103 11.51 0.05 -4.89
N ILE A 104 10.93 -1.16 -4.90
CA ILE A 104 10.43 -1.78 -6.13
C ILE A 104 9.26 -0.96 -6.67
N GLY A 105 8.31 -0.57 -5.82
CA GLY A 105 7.13 0.21 -6.20
C GLY A 105 7.51 1.56 -6.78
N CYS A 106 8.40 2.32 -6.14
CA CYS A 106 8.90 3.58 -6.69
C CYS A 106 9.64 3.34 -8.02
N THR A 107 10.49 2.32 -8.11
CA THR A 107 11.26 2.04 -9.33
C THR A 107 10.36 1.69 -10.51
N VAL A 108 9.40 0.77 -10.32
CA VAL A 108 8.46 0.33 -11.37
C VAL A 108 7.53 1.47 -11.79
N ASN A 109 7.02 2.25 -10.85
CA ASN A 109 6.18 3.41 -11.16
C ASN A 109 6.96 4.51 -11.90
N CYS A 110 8.20 4.79 -11.49
CA CYS A 110 9.08 5.73 -12.22
C CYS A 110 9.41 5.22 -13.63
N LEU A 111 9.81 3.95 -13.78
CA LEU A 111 10.10 3.36 -15.10
C LEU A 111 8.88 3.39 -16.03
N ARG A 112 7.68 3.16 -15.48
CA ARG A 112 6.44 3.29 -16.24
C ARG A 112 6.15 4.73 -16.63
N PHE A 113 6.42 5.69 -15.74
CA PHE A 113 6.23 7.11 -16.00
C PHE A 113 7.15 7.64 -17.10
N VAL A 114 8.42 7.20 -17.13
CA VAL A 114 9.39 7.55 -18.19
C VAL A 114 9.10 6.80 -19.51
N GLY A 115 8.20 5.80 -19.49
CA GLY A 115 7.80 5.04 -20.67
C GLY A 115 8.73 3.88 -21.04
N HIS A 116 9.69 3.54 -20.19
CA HIS A 116 10.66 2.47 -20.42
C HIS A 116 10.19 1.08 -19.96
N LEU A 117 9.01 0.99 -19.34
CA LEU A 117 8.49 -0.29 -18.82
C LEU A 117 7.58 -1.00 -19.84
N PRO A 118 7.91 -2.24 -20.26
CA PRO A 118 7.08 -3.02 -21.16
C PRO A 118 5.71 -3.33 -20.53
N GLN A 119 4.66 -3.37 -21.36
CA GLN A 119 3.27 -3.55 -20.92
C GLN A 119 3.07 -4.86 -20.12
N SER A 120 3.72 -5.96 -20.52
CA SER A 120 3.62 -7.25 -19.84
C SER A 120 4.13 -7.22 -18.40
N LEU A 121 5.20 -6.45 -18.13
CA LEU A 121 5.75 -6.28 -16.80
C LEU A 121 4.88 -5.37 -15.94
N TRP A 122 4.26 -4.36 -16.55
CA TRP A 122 3.27 -3.50 -15.89
C TRP A 122 2.03 -4.28 -15.45
N ASP A 123 1.48 -5.10 -16.33
CA ASP A 123 0.30 -5.91 -16.04
C ASP A 123 0.60 -6.93 -14.92
N THR A 124 1.80 -7.54 -14.95
CA THR A 124 2.27 -8.43 -13.87
C THR A 124 2.42 -7.68 -12.54
N TRP A 125 2.94 -6.46 -12.56
CA TRP A 125 3.02 -5.62 -11.36
C TRP A 125 1.63 -5.29 -10.81
N GLN A 126 0.67 -4.94 -11.68
CA GLN A 126 -0.71 -4.66 -11.28
C GLN A 126 -1.43 -5.87 -10.68
N ASP A 127 -1.24 -7.05 -11.26
CA ASP A 127 -1.73 -8.32 -10.71
C ASP A 127 -1.17 -8.55 -9.30
N LEU A 128 0.15 -8.39 -9.13
CA LEU A 128 0.84 -8.60 -7.85
C LEU A 128 0.35 -7.66 -6.76
N ILE A 129 0.27 -6.35 -7.04
CA ILE A 129 -0.25 -5.37 -6.05
C ILE A 129 -1.74 -5.58 -5.78
N GLY A 130 -2.50 -6.10 -6.75
CA GLY A 130 -3.91 -6.47 -6.59
C GLY A 130 -4.09 -7.63 -5.60
N VAL A 131 -3.32 -8.71 -5.75
CA VAL A 131 -3.32 -9.83 -4.78
C VAL A 131 -2.84 -9.36 -3.41
N LEU A 132 -1.78 -8.55 -3.38
CA LEU A 132 -1.25 -8.01 -2.13
C LEU A 132 -2.31 -7.19 -1.39
N GLY A 133 -3.03 -6.31 -2.10
CA GLY A 133 -4.14 -5.53 -1.54
C GLY A 133 -5.27 -6.42 -1.01
N LEU A 134 -5.73 -7.39 -1.80
CA LEU A 134 -6.77 -8.34 -1.39
C LEU A 134 -6.34 -9.21 -0.21
N ALA A 135 -5.05 -9.59 -0.13
CA ALA A 135 -4.51 -10.39 0.96
C ALA A 135 -4.48 -9.60 2.28
N VAL A 136 -4.01 -8.36 2.21
CA VAL A 136 -3.78 -7.51 3.39
C VAL A 136 -5.09 -6.98 3.97
N LEU A 137 -6.10 -6.68 3.15
CA LEU A 137 -7.35 -6.07 3.62
C LEU A 137 -8.06 -6.90 4.73
N PRO A 138 -8.34 -8.21 4.55
CA PRO A 138 -8.98 -9.02 5.58
C PRO A 138 -8.11 -9.18 6.84
N GLN A 139 -6.79 -9.24 6.68
CA GLN A 139 -5.86 -9.34 7.80
C GLN A 139 -5.91 -8.09 8.69
N VAL A 140 -5.99 -6.91 8.08
CA VAL A 140 -6.02 -5.64 8.81
C VAL A 140 -7.37 -5.47 9.51
N ILE A 141 -8.47 -5.81 8.84
CA ILE A 141 -9.81 -5.82 9.43
C ILE A 141 -9.83 -6.75 10.64
N TRP A 142 -9.30 -7.96 10.52
CA TRP A 142 -9.24 -8.90 11.64
C TRP A 142 -8.42 -8.37 12.80
N SER A 143 -7.25 -7.78 12.53
CA SER A 143 -6.41 -7.16 13.58
C SER A 143 -7.06 -5.97 14.28
N THR A 144 -8.07 -5.36 13.66
CA THR A 144 -8.84 -4.26 14.24
C THR A 144 -9.90 -4.76 15.21
N PHE A 145 -10.54 -5.90 14.92
CA PHE A 145 -11.63 -6.45 15.73
C PHE A 145 -11.20 -7.54 16.71
N SER A 146 -10.03 -8.17 16.50
CA SER A 146 -9.53 -9.24 17.35
C SER A 146 -8.05 -9.01 17.70
N SER A 147 -7.74 -8.97 19.00
CA SER A 147 -6.36 -8.91 19.51
C SER A 147 -5.64 -10.27 19.49
N ILE A 148 -6.26 -11.33 18.95
CA ILE A 148 -5.64 -12.66 18.86
C ILE A 148 -4.71 -12.69 17.64
N PRO A 149 -3.40 -12.95 17.82
CA PRO A 149 -2.42 -12.89 16.74
C PRO A 149 -2.59 -14.08 15.79
N THR A 150 -3.46 -13.94 14.79
CA THR A 150 -3.77 -14.99 13.81
C THR A 150 -3.50 -14.50 12.39
N LYS A 151 -2.65 -15.23 11.65
CA LYS A 151 -2.34 -14.93 10.23
C LYS A 151 -3.33 -15.55 9.23
N LEU A 152 -4.28 -16.36 9.70
CA LEU A 152 -5.25 -17.10 8.89
C LEU A 152 -6.06 -16.24 7.89
N PRO A 153 -6.61 -15.07 8.27
CA PRO A 153 -7.45 -14.30 7.36
C PRO A 153 -6.68 -13.81 6.13
N GLY A 154 -5.42 -13.41 6.32
CA GLY A 154 -4.54 -12.96 5.24
C GLY A 154 -4.07 -14.09 4.33
N THR A 155 -3.83 -15.29 4.88
CA THR A 155 -3.48 -16.46 4.06
C THR A 155 -4.65 -16.94 3.21
N ILE A 156 -5.88 -16.92 3.74
CA ILE A 156 -7.08 -17.35 2.99
C ILE A 156 -7.36 -16.40 1.82
N SER A 157 -7.26 -15.09 2.06
CA SER A 157 -7.46 -14.08 1.01
C SER A 157 -6.32 -14.05 -0.02
N ALA A 158 -5.07 -14.30 0.39
CA ALA A 158 -3.97 -14.49 -0.54
C ALA A 158 -4.19 -15.70 -1.47
N VAL A 159 -4.62 -16.84 -0.91
CA VAL A 159 -4.95 -18.03 -1.70
C VAL A 159 -6.13 -17.76 -2.62
N ALA A 160 -7.19 -17.11 -2.15
CA ALA A 160 -8.34 -16.73 -2.97
C ALA A 160 -7.96 -15.77 -4.10
N GLY A 161 -7.09 -14.78 -3.84
CA GLY A 161 -6.58 -13.85 -4.85
C GLY A 161 -5.72 -14.55 -5.91
N LEU A 162 -4.83 -15.45 -5.50
CA LEU A 162 -4.04 -16.27 -6.42
C LEU A 162 -4.92 -17.17 -7.29
N LEU A 163 -5.95 -17.80 -6.71
CA LEU A 163 -6.92 -18.61 -7.44
C LEU A 163 -7.73 -17.76 -8.43
N PHE A 164 -8.15 -16.56 -8.04
CA PHE A 164 -8.87 -15.64 -8.92
C PHE A 164 -8.02 -15.21 -10.13
N ILE A 165 -6.76 -14.85 -9.90
CA ILE A 165 -5.83 -14.50 -11.00
C ILE A 165 -5.51 -15.72 -11.87
N ALA A 166 -5.32 -16.90 -11.29
CA ALA A 166 -5.14 -18.13 -12.05
C ALA A 166 -6.38 -18.44 -12.92
N ALA A 167 -7.59 -18.18 -12.42
CA ALA A 167 -8.83 -18.35 -13.18
C ALA A 167 -8.97 -17.30 -14.31
N MET A 168 -8.58 -16.05 -14.07
CA MET A 168 -8.56 -15.00 -15.09
C MET A 168 -7.52 -15.27 -16.18
N ARG A 169 -6.30 -15.70 -15.82
CA ARG A 169 -5.23 -16.06 -16.78
C ARG A 169 -5.56 -17.31 -17.60
N ARG A 170 -6.38 -18.21 -17.07
CA ARG A 170 -6.92 -19.37 -17.81
C ARG A 170 -8.15 -19.04 -18.67
N GLY A 171 -8.58 -17.77 -18.71
CA GLY A 171 -9.71 -17.31 -19.52
C GLY A 171 -11.09 -17.79 -19.04
N MET A 172 -11.17 -18.45 -17.88
CA MET A 172 -12.42 -19.06 -17.39
C MET A 172 -13.46 -18.01 -16.91
N VAL A 173 -13.02 -16.79 -16.61
CA VAL A 173 -13.89 -15.70 -16.13
C VAL A 173 -14.40 -14.82 -17.29
N GLY A 174 -14.14 -15.20 -18.55
CA GLY A 174 -14.69 -14.55 -19.74
C GLY A 174 -15.78 -15.33 -20.50
N SER A 175 -16.07 -16.58 -20.11
CA SER A 175 -16.98 -17.46 -20.86
C SER A 175 -18.18 -17.93 -20.02
N GLY A 176 -18.90 -16.96 -19.43
CA GLY A 176 -20.09 -17.24 -18.62
C GLY A 176 -21.17 -16.15 -18.67
N GLY A 177 -21.24 -15.37 -19.76
CA GLY A 177 -22.20 -14.27 -19.89
C GLY A 177 -22.63 -13.95 -21.32
N GLY A 178 -22.74 -14.95 -22.20
CA GLY A 178 -23.13 -14.73 -23.58
C GLY A 178 -23.61 -16.00 -24.30
N THR A 179 -24.79 -16.48 -23.92
CA THR A 179 -25.57 -17.39 -24.79
C THR A 179 -27.03 -16.95 -24.78
N GLY A 180 -27.49 -16.47 -25.94
CA GLY A 180 -28.91 -16.27 -26.29
C GLY A 180 -29.23 -14.82 -26.66
N GLY A 181 -29.35 -14.41 -27.92
CA GLY A 181 -29.41 -15.20 -29.13
C GLY A 181 -29.13 -14.35 -30.37
N SER A 182 -28.70 -15.05 -31.42
CA SER A 182 -28.54 -14.57 -32.78
C SER A 182 -29.90 -14.51 -33.49
N CYS A 183 -30.10 -13.44 -34.26
CA CYS A 183 -30.80 -13.28 -35.54
C CYS A 183 -31.42 -11.89 -35.62
#